data_AF-A0A8W8JMF5-F1
#
_entry.id   AF-A0A8W8JMF5-F1
#
_cell.length_a   1.000
_cell.length_b   1.000
_cell.length_c   1.000
_cell.angle_alpha   90.00
_cell.angle_beta   90.00
_cell.angle_gamma   90.00
#
_symmetry.space_group_name_H-M   'P 1'
#
loop_
_entity.id
_entity.type
_entity.pdbx_description
1 polymer ?
#
loop_
_entity_poly.entity_id
_entity_poly.type
_entity_poly.pdbx_seq_one_letter_code
_entity_poly.pdbx_strand_id
1 'polypeptide(L)'
;MPGIVVFKRRWSAGSDDFVLPALTLMILHGIWLTILSITMGVTATDYGDTCFIARVSLWSFDLGYVVSLAVGLILETVLFWVSLRGTILETAPRVSVQYILYIRLAVLLFELSWQIVGVVWLANHYLSCPAEVQKKVTLAMNICNWLILLVIGIMVWCTYDHAGGKWVKMKRFQESLKERQKRNKRPSGRRNWRQRYVIE
;
A
#
# COMPACT_ATOMS: atom_id res chain seq x y z
N MET A 1 9.70 4.51 -14.50
CA MET A 1 10.91 4.27 -13.66
C MET A 1 11.26 2.78 -13.67
N PRO A 2 12.52 2.36 -13.38
CA PRO A 2 12.81 0.93 -13.26
C PRO A 2 12.04 0.33 -12.08
N GLY A 3 11.34 -0.79 -12.31
CA GLY A 3 10.54 -1.46 -11.27
C GLY A 3 11.38 -1.95 -10.09
N ILE A 4 10.77 -1.94 -8.90
CA ILE A 4 11.40 -2.32 -7.63
C ILE A 4 11.73 -3.82 -7.60
N VAL A 5 12.77 -4.21 -6.88
CA VAL A 5 13.14 -5.62 -6.70
C VAL A 5 12.78 -6.00 -5.27
N VAL A 6 11.76 -6.85 -5.10
CA VAL A 6 11.35 -7.36 -3.79
C VAL A 6 11.36 -8.88 -3.87
N PHE A 7 11.87 -9.55 -2.83
CA PHE A 7 12.05 -11.01 -2.81
C PHE A 7 12.90 -11.56 -3.96
N LYS A 8 13.99 -10.85 -4.32
CA LYS A 8 14.88 -11.20 -5.46
C LYS A 8 14.17 -11.25 -6.84
N ARG A 9 12.92 -10.81 -6.94
CA ARG A 9 12.16 -10.71 -8.20
C ARG A 9 11.85 -9.25 -8.51
N ARG A 10 11.86 -8.88 -9.79
CA ARG A 10 11.55 -7.51 -10.23
C ARG A 10 10.05 -7.36 -10.42
N TRP A 11 9.45 -6.42 -9.73
CA TRP A 11 8.02 -6.12 -9.80
C TRP A 11 7.75 -5.09 -10.89
N SER A 12 6.53 -5.12 -11.45
CA SER A 12 6.11 -4.16 -12.46
C SER A 12 5.86 -2.77 -11.88
N ALA A 13 5.69 -2.67 -10.56
CA ALA A 13 5.44 -1.43 -9.83
C ALA A 13 6.75 -0.66 -9.54
N GLY A 14 6.69 0.65 -9.71
CA GLY A 14 7.71 1.59 -9.25
C GLY A 14 7.53 1.99 -7.78
N SER A 15 8.51 2.69 -7.22
CA SER A 15 8.38 3.31 -5.89
C SER A 15 7.18 4.26 -5.79
N ASP A 16 6.91 4.99 -6.88
CA ASP A 16 5.90 6.05 -6.91
C ASP A 16 4.48 5.50 -6.87
N ASP A 17 4.29 4.25 -7.31
CA ASP A 17 2.99 3.57 -7.30
C ASP A 17 2.51 3.25 -5.88
N PHE A 18 3.40 3.29 -4.88
CA PHE A 18 3.07 3.06 -3.47
C PHE A 18 2.61 4.33 -2.73
N VAL A 19 2.79 5.53 -3.31
CA VAL A 19 2.35 6.80 -2.70
C VAL A 19 0.82 6.82 -2.58
N LEU A 20 0.12 6.40 -3.64
CA LEU A 20 -1.34 6.40 -3.68
C LEU A 20 -1.94 5.43 -2.65
N PRO A 21 -1.55 4.14 -2.59
CA PRO A 21 -1.97 3.23 -1.52
C PRO A 21 -1.62 3.72 -0.11
N ALA A 22 -0.43 4.31 0.09
CA ALA A 22 -0.04 4.82 1.40
C ALA A 22 -0.93 5.98 1.84
N LEU A 23 -1.23 6.92 0.94
CA LEU A 23 -2.10 8.07 1.22
C LEU A 23 -3.55 7.63 1.50
N THR A 24 -4.11 6.72 0.70
CA THR A 24 -5.49 6.24 0.90
C THR A 24 -5.64 5.51 2.21
N LEU A 25 -4.67 4.66 2.57
CA LEU A 25 -4.67 3.96 3.86
C LEU A 25 -4.49 4.93 5.03
N MET A 26 -3.60 5.92 4.90
CA MET A 26 -3.39 6.95 5.92
C MET A 26 -4.67 7.73 6.25
N ILE A 27 -5.43 8.12 5.22
CA ILE A 27 -6.72 8.82 5.39
C ILE A 27 -7.72 7.89 6.07
N LEU A 28 -7.84 6.64 5.61
CA LEU A 28 -8.78 5.67 6.16
C LEU A 28 -8.47 5.32 7.63
N HIS A 29 -7.22 5.03 7.96
CA HIS A 29 -6.79 4.79 9.33
C HIS A 29 -6.99 6.02 10.23
N GLY A 30 -6.74 7.23 9.72
CA GLY A 30 -7.04 8.47 10.45
C GLY A 30 -8.52 8.62 10.79
N ILE A 31 -9.41 8.39 9.81
CA ILE A 31 -10.87 8.45 10.01
C ILE A 31 -11.30 7.40 11.04
N TRP A 32 -10.82 6.17 10.90
CA TRP A 32 -11.20 5.09 11.79
C TRP A 32 -10.65 5.23 13.22
N LEU A 33 -9.43 5.74 13.36
CA LEU A 33 -8.81 6.05 14.65
C LEU A 33 -9.59 7.15 15.38
N THR A 34 -10.03 8.19 14.67
CA THR A 34 -10.86 9.25 15.28
C THR A 34 -12.23 8.73 15.71
N ILE A 35 -12.92 7.96 14.85
CA ILE A 35 -14.22 7.36 15.18
C ILE A 35 -14.11 6.45 16.40
N LEU A 36 -13.13 5.54 16.45
CA LEU A 36 -12.92 4.63 17.58
C LEU A 36 -12.55 5.37 18.86
N SER A 37 -11.67 6.36 18.78
CA SER A 37 -11.25 7.14 19.96
C SER A 37 -12.42 7.90 20.57
N ILE A 38 -13.28 8.52 19.74
CA ILE A 38 -14.48 9.22 20.19
C ILE A 38 -15.49 8.24 20.78
N THR A 39 -15.77 7.13 20.08
CA THR A 39 -16.74 6.14 20.59
C THR A 39 -16.27 5.54 21.90
N MET A 40 -15.01 5.13 22.03
CA MET A 40 -14.44 4.63 23.27
C MET A 40 -14.47 5.66 24.41
N GLY A 41 -14.29 6.95 24.10
CA GLY A 41 -14.37 8.04 25.07
C GLY A 41 -15.79 8.31 25.59
N VAL A 42 -16.78 8.33 24.68
CA VAL A 42 -18.20 8.53 25.04
C VAL A 42 -18.77 7.29 25.74
N THR A 43 -18.36 6.10 25.32
CA THR A 43 -18.81 4.85 25.95
C THR A 43 -18.10 4.56 27.27
N ALA A 44 -17.03 5.26 27.62
CA ALA A 44 -16.44 5.17 28.95
C ALA A 44 -17.36 5.71 30.05
N THR A 45 -18.27 6.64 29.71
CA THR A 45 -19.10 7.37 30.69
C THR A 45 -20.52 6.84 30.88
N ASP A 46 -21.03 5.95 30.01
CA ASP A 46 -22.49 5.77 29.83
C ASP A 46 -23.03 4.33 30.09
N TYR A 47 -22.33 3.49 30.85
CA TYR A 47 -22.72 2.07 31.02
C TYR A 47 -23.11 1.72 32.46
N GLY A 48 -24.39 1.39 32.64
CA GLY A 48 -24.90 0.70 33.83
C GLY A 48 -24.40 -0.76 33.93
N ASP A 49 -24.29 -1.23 35.18
CA ASP A 49 -23.54 -2.40 35.69
C ASP A 49 -23.93 -3.81 35.22
N THR A 50 -24.28 -4.06 33.94
CA THR A 50 -24.83 -5.37 33.55
C THR A 50 -23.85 -6.38 32.95
N CYS A 51 -22.58 -6.06 32.68
CA CYS A 51 -21.56 -7.08 32.32
C CYS A 51 -20.10 -6.59 32.44
N PHE A 52 -19.48 -6.80 33.60
CA PHE A 52 -18.09 -6.37 33.87
C PHE A 52 -17.04 -7.09 33.00
N ILE A 53 -17.15 -8.42 32.84
CA ILE A 53 -16.16 -9.23 32.11
C ILE A 53 -16.18 -8.92 30.61
N ALA A 54 -17.36 -8.86 29.98
CA ALA A 54 -17.46 -8.50 28.57
C ALA A 54 -17.01 -7.06 28.32
N ARG A 55 -17.26 -6.13 29.26
CA ARG A 55 -16.78 -4.74 29.19
C ARG A 55 -15.25 -4.66 29.18
N VAL A 56 -14.58 -5.31 30.13
CA VAL A 56 -13.11 -5.29 30.22
C VAL A 56 -12.49 -5.95 28.97
N SER A 57 -13.09 -7.03 28.50
CA SER A 57 -12.64 -7.70 27.26
C SER A 57 -12.81 -6.81 26.03
N LEU A 58 -13.95 -6.13 25.88
CA LEU A 58 -14.24 -5.26 24.73
C LEU A 58 -13.33 -4.03 24.75
N TRP A 59 -13.18 -3.38 25.90
CA TRP A 59 -12.34 -2.21 26.05
C TRP A 59 -10.85 -2.51 25.79
N SER A 60 -10.34 -3.63 26.31
CA SER A 60 -8.97 -4.07 26.04
C SER A 60 -8.75 -4.38 24.56
N PHE A 61 -9.76 -4.93 23.91
CA PHE A 61 -9.74 -5.26 22.49
C PHE A 61 -9.76 -4.01 21.60
N ASP A 62 -10.67 -3.07 21.86
CA ASP A 62 -10.73 -1.78 21.15
C ASP A 62 -9.47 -0.94 21.39
N LEU A 63 -8.90 -0.96 22.60
CA LEU A 63 -7.62 -0.33 22.89
C LEU A 63 -6.50 -0.94 22.02
N GLY A 64 -6.44 -2.27 21.92
CA GLY A 64 -5.49 -2.94 21.04
C GLY A 64 -5.66 -2.55 19.57
N TYR A 65 -6.89 -2.35 19.10
CA TYR A 65 -7.15 -1.82 17.76
C TYR A 65 -6.68 -0.38 17.58
N VAL A 66 -6.93 0.50 18.54
CA VAL A 66 -6.47 1.89 18.49
C VAL A 66 -4.94 1.94 18.40
N VAL A 67 -4.25 1.11 19.21
CA VAL A 67 -2.79 0.98 19.15
C VAL A 67 -2.34 0.46 17.78
N SER A 68 -3.01 -0.57 17.25
CA SER A 68 -2.68 -1.13 15.93
C SER A 68 -2.86 -0.09 14.81
N LEU A 69 -3.97 0.64 14.80
CA LEU A 69 -4.24 1.71 13.83
C LEU A 69 -3.22 2.85 13.94
N ALA A 70 -2.81 3.21 15.15
CA ALA A 70 -1.78 4.24 15.36
C ALA A 70 -0.42 3.80 14.80
N VAL A 71 -0.02 2.55 15.03
CA VAL A 71 1.21 1.97 14.44
C VAL A 71 1.11 1.94 12.92
N GLY A 72 -0.04 1.52 12.37
CA GLY A 72 -0.32 1.52 10.94
C GLY A 72 -0.18 2.91 10.32
N LEU A 73 -0.75 3.93 10.98
CA LEU A 73 -0.69 5.33 10.56
C LEU A 73 0.75 5.88 10.56
N ILE A 74 1.54 5.57 11.59
CA ILE A 74 2.96 5.96 11.65
C ILE A 74 3.74 5.33 10.49
N LEU A 75 3.51 4.05 10.22
CA LEU A 75 4.20 3.39 9.10
C LEU A 75 3.77 3.93 7.74
N GLU A 76 2.49 4.25 7.55
CA GLU A 76 1.98 4.89 6.33
C GLU A 76 2.55 6.28 6.12
N THR A 77 2.62 7.10 7.16
CA THR A 77 3.19 8.45 7.07
C THR A 77 4.69 8.39 6.74
N VAL A 78 5.43 7.46 7.33
CA VAL A 78 6.84 7.20 6.98
C VAL A 78 6.96 6.73 5.53
N LEU A 79 6.13 5.77 5.10
CA LEU A 79 6.15 5.27 3.73
C LEU A 79 5.82 6.38 2.73
N PHE A 80 4.78 7.18 3.00
CA PHE A 80 4.38 8.32 2.19
C PHE A 80 5.51 9.36 2.09
N TRP A 81 6.09 9.75 3.22
CA TRP A 81 7.18 10.72 3.27
C TRP A 81 8.42 10.25 2.50
N VAL A 82 8.83 9.00 2.70
CA VAL A 82 9.99 8.42 1.99
C VAL A 82 9.69 8.27 0.50
N SER A 83 8.46 7.93 0.13
CA SER A 83 8.05 7.79 -1.27
C SER A 83 7.99 9.14 -1.99
N LEU A 84 7.63 10.23 -1.29
CA LEU A 84 7.67 11.59 -1.84
C LEU A 84 9.09 12.12 -2.06
N ARG A 85 10.08 11.65 -1.28
CA ARG A 85 11.49 12.08 -1.41
C ARG A 85 12.25 11.42 -2.57
N GLY A 86 11.61 10.54 -3.34
CA GLY A 86 12.22 9.92 -4.51
C GLY A 86 12.32 10.88 -5.70
N THR A 87 13.40 11.66 -5.81
CA THR A 87 13.73 12.35 -7.06
C THR A 87 14.46 11.40 -8.04
N ILE A 88 14.31 11.63 -9.35
CA ILE A 88 14.84 10.76 -10.42
C ILE A 88 16.36 10.50 -10.32
N LEU A 89 17.11 11.43 -9.70
CA LEU A 89 18.58 11.42 -9.61
C LEU A 89 19.13 10.72 -8.36
N GLU A 90 18.35 10.61 -7.28
CA GLU A 90 18.80 10.00 -6.03
C GLU A 90 18.40 8.53 -5.96
N THR A 91 19.39 7.63 -6.01
CA THR A 91 19.16 6.17 -5.94
C THR A 91 19.16 5.63 -4.51
N ALA A 92 19.69 6.38 -3.55
CA ALA A 92 19.76 6.03 -2.12
C ALA A 92 18.40 5.72 -1.45
N PRO A 93 17.28 6.44 -1.70
CA PRO A 93 16.00 6.10 -1.06
C PRO A 93 15.39 4.77 -1.54
N ARG A 94 15.87 4.19 -2.64
CA ARG A 94 15.26 2.98 -3.24
C ARG A 94 15.54 1.70 -2.45
N VAL A 95 16.64 1.63 -1.72
CA VAL A 95 16.93 0.50 -0.82
C VAL A 95 16.10 0.59 0.46
N SER A 96 15.91 1.78 1.01
CA SER A 96 15.12 1.97 2.23
C SER A 96 13.63 1.65 2.04
N VAL A 97 13.05 1.99 0.88
CA VAL A 97 11.66 1.63 0.55
C VAL A 97 11.43 0.12 0.60
N GLN A 98 12.40 -0.68 0.14
CA GLN A 98 12.29 -2.14 0.19
C GLN A 98 12.21 -2.66 1.63
N TYR A 99 13.02 -2.12 2.55
CA TYR A 99 12.97 -2.49 3.98
C TYR A 99 11.66 -2.05 4.66
N ILE A 100 11.19 -0.85 4.35
CA ILE A 100 9.91 -0.34 4.88
C ILE A 100 8.75 -1.23 4.41
N LEU A 101 8.76 -1.68 3.15
CA LEU A 101 7.75 -2.61 2.63
C LEU A 101 7.77 -3.96 3.35
N TYR A 102 8.94 -4.48 3.74
CA TYR A 102 9.03 -5.71 4.56
C TYR A 102 8.45 -5.53 5.96
N ILE A 103 8.79 -4.42 6.63
CA ILE A 103 8.22 -4.09 7.95
C ILE A 103 6.70 -3.93 7.82
N ARG A 104 6.24 -3.25 6.77
CA ARG A 104 4.81 -3.05 6.51
C ARG A 104 4.08 -4.37 6.28
N LEU A 105 4.69 -5.31 5.55
CA LEU A 105 4.13 -6.65 5.37
C LEU A 105 4.01 -7.40 6.70
N ALA A 106 5.02 -7.30 7.57
CA ALA A 106 4.98 -7.93 8.90
C ALA A 106 3.85 -7.34 9.77
N VAL A 107 3.70 -6.01 9.78
CA VAL A 107 2.61 -5.34 10.50
C VAL A 107 1.25 -5.70 9.90
N LEU A 108 1.12 -5.81 8.58
CA LEU A 108 -0.11 -6.26 7.94
C LEU A 108 -0.54 -7.66 8.39
N LEU A 109 0.41 -8.59 8.56
CA LEU A 109 0.13 -9.93 9.08
C LEU A 109 -0.32 -9.89 10.56
N PHE A 110 0.30 -9.02 11.35
CA PHE A 110 -0.12 -8.80 12.73
C PHE A 110 -1.54 -8.20 12.80
N GLU A 111 -1.82 -7.16 12.01
CA GLU A 111 -3.15 -6.55 11.88
C GLU A 111 -4.19 -7.58 11.44
N LEU A 112 -3.87 -8.43 10.46
CA LEU A 112 -4.75 -9.52 10.01
C LEU A 112 -5.08 -10.47 11.17
N SER A 113 -4.07 -10.86 11.95
CA SER A 113 -4.28 -11.74 13.11
C SER A 113 -5.19 -11.08 14.16
N TRP A 114 -5.01 -9.79 14.42
CA TRP A 114 -5.86 -9.02 15.33
C TRP A 114 -7.29 -8.90 14.79
N GLN A 115 -7.44 -8.72 13.48
CA GLN A 115 -8.74 -8.68 12.80
C GLN A 115 -9.50 -10.00 12.95
N ILE A 116 -8.81 -11.13 12.85
CA ILE A 116 -9.41 -12.46 13.06
C ILE A 116 -9.90 -12.61 14.50
N VAL A 117 -9.08 -12.21 15.50
CA VAL A 117 -9.51 -12.20 16.91
C VAL A 117 -10.77 -11.36 17.09
N GLY A 118 -10.87 -10.23 16.39
CA GLY A 118 -12.05 -9.38 16.40
C GLY A 118 -13.31 -10.02 15.87
N VAL A 119 -13.22 -10.72 14.74
CA VAL A 119 -14.35 -11.46 14.18
C VAL A 119 -14.80 -12.57 15.14
N VAL A 120 -13.86 -13.31 15.73
CA VAL A 120 -14.17 -14.37 16.72
C VAL A 120 -14.83 -13.77 17.96
N TRP A 121 -14.33 -12.64 18.45
CA TRP A 121 -14.90 -11.96 19.61
C TRP A 121 -16.33 -11.48 19.33
N LEU A 122 -16.54 -10.82 18.18
CA LEU A 122 -17.86 -10.39 17.71
C LEU A 122 -18.81 -11.58 17.60
N ALA A 123 -18.41 -12.69 16.96
CA ALA A 123 -19.26 -13.87 16.80
C ALA A 123 -19.78 -14.43 18.13
N ASN A 124 -18.96 -14.39 19.19
CA ASN A 124 -19.31 -14.94 20.50
C ASN A 124 -20.09 -13.97 21.40
N HIS A 125 -19.87 -12.65 21.29
CA HIS A 125 -20.38 -11.68 22.28
C HIS A 125 -21.34 -10.63 21.71
N TYR A 126 -21.65 -10.66 20.40
CA TYR A 126 -22.48 -9.64 19.75
C TYR A 126 -23.92 -9.54 20.30
N LEU A 127 -24.54 -10.67 20.64
CA LEU A 127 -25.91 -10.72 21.15
C LEU A 127 -26.00 -10.40 22.65
N SER A 128 -24.96 -10.69 23.42
CA SER A 128 -24.98 -10.62 24.88
C SER A 128 -24.60 -9.25 25.45
N CYS A 129 -24.13 -8.31 24.62
CA CYS A 129 -23.64 -7.01 25.07
C CYS A 129 -24.65 -5.87 24.76
N PRO A 130 -25.06 -5.07 25.77
CA PRO A 130 -25.95 -3.92 25.57
C PRO A 130 -25.28 -2.69 24.93
N ALA A 131 -24.00 -2.78 24.54
CA ALA A 131 -23.25 -1.71 23.87
C ALA A 131 -23.61 -1.55 22.38
N GLU A 132 -24.84 -1.11 22.09
CA GLU A 132 -25.39 -0.93 20.73
C GLU A 132 -24.53 -0.09 19.80
N VAL A 133 -24.02 1.05 20.26
CA VAL A 133 -23.21 1.93 19.41
C VAL A 133 -21.83 1.31 19.14
N GLN A 134 -21.14 0.89 20.20
CA GLN A 134 -19.77 0.37 20.09
C GLN A 134 -19.71 -0.91 19.25
N LYS A 135 -20.62 -1.87 19.48
CA LYS A 135 -20.62 -3.13 18.70
C LYS A 135 -20.87 -2.91 17.21
N LYS A 136 -21.74 -1.95 16.86
CA LYS A 136 -22.03 -1.61 15.46
C LYS A 136 -20.82 -0.96 14.78
N VAL A 137 -20.13 -0.06 15.48
CA VAL A 137 -18.90 0.58 14.97
C VAL A 137 -17.78 -0.45 14.79
N THR A 138 -17.53 -1.32 15.79
CA THR A 138 -16.51 -2.37 15.69
C THR A 138 -16.82 -3.39 14.58
N LEU A 139 -18.10 -3.69 14.33
CA LEU A 139 -18.53 -4.54 13.22
C LEU A 139 -18.31 -3.85 11.86
N ALA A 140 -18.76 -2.60 11.71
CA ALA A 140 -18.61 -1.83 10.47
C ALA A 140 -17.12 -1.66 10.10
N MET A 141 -16.29 -1.32 11.10
CA MET A 141 -14.84 -1.28 10.98
C MET A 141 -14.27 -2.60 10.45
N ASN A 142 -14.65 -3.72 11.06
CA ASN A 142 -14.18 -5.04 10.66
C ASN A 142 -14.50 -5.31 9.19
N ILE A 143 -15.74 -5.08 8.77
CA ILE A 143 -16.16 -5.28 7.37
C ILE A 143 -15.32 -4.40 6.43
N CYS A 144 -15.16 -3.11 6.74
CA CYS A 144 -14.36 -2.20 5.92
C CYS A 144 -12.89 -2.63 5.80
N ASN A 145 -12.25 -3.03 6.90
CA ASN A 145 -10.86 -3.51 6.87
C ASN A 145 -10.70 -4.78 6.04
N TRP A 146 -11.64 -5.73 6.15
CA TRP A 146 -11.64 -6.93 5.30
C TRP A 146 -11.77 -6.58 3.81
N LEU A 147 -12.63 -5.63 3.45
CA LEU A 147 -12.75 -5.17 2.05
C LEU A 147 -11.46 -4.51 1.56
N ILE A 148 -10.81 -3.67 2.38
CA ILE A 148 -9.54 -3.04 2.05
C ILE A 148 -8.45 -4.10 1.83
N LEU A 149 -8.38 -5.11 2.69
CA LEU A 149 -7.43 -6.22 2.55
C LEU A 149 -7.64 -7.00 1.24
N LEU A 150 -8.90 -7.24 0.85
CA LEU A 150 -9.19 -7.86 -0.44
C LEU A 150 -8.74 -6.99 -1.61
N VAL A 151 -8.98 -5.68 -1.56
CA VAL A 151 -8.54 -4.74 -2.61
C VAL A 151 -7.02 -4.72 -2.70
N ILE A 152 -6.30 -4.63 -1.58
CA ILE A 152 -4.83 -4.70 -1.55
C ILE A 152 -4.36 -6.04 -2.12
N GLY A 153 -4.99 -7.16 -1.75
CA GLY A 153 -4.67 -8.48 -2.27
C GLY A 153 -4.81 -8.56 -3.79
N ILE A 154 -5.89 -8.01 -4.35
CA ILE A 154 -6.11 -7.92 -5.79
C ILE A 154 -5.05 -7.02 -6.44
N MET A 155 -4.73 -5.87 -5.85
CA MET A 155 -3.70 -4.97 -6.36
C MET A 155 -2.30 -5.63 -6.38
N VAL A 156 -1.95 -6.34 -5.31
CA VAL A 156 -0.72 -7.14 -5.24
C VAL A 156 -0.73 -8.24 -6.29
N TRP A 157 -1.84 -8.96 -6.46
CA TRP A 157 -1.97 -9.99 -7.48
C TRP A 157 -1.80 -9.44 -8.91
N CYS A 158 -2.42 -8.29 -9.21
CA CYS A 158 -2.31 -7.60 -10.49
C CYS A 158 -0.91 -7.05 -10.78
N THR A 159 -0.19 -6.61 -9.73
CA THR A 159 1.18 -6.10 -9.84
C THR A 159 2.24 -7.20 -9.82
N TYR A 160 1.91 -8.37 -9.27
CA TYR A 160 2.74 -9.56 -9.29
C TYR A 160 2.84 -10.12 -10.71
N ASP A 161 3.94 -9.80 -11.40
CA ASP A 161 4.21 -10.33 -12.74
C ASP A 161 4.63 -11.81 -12.63
N HIS A 162 3.64 -12.70 -12.76
CA HIS A 162 3.83 -14.15 -12.61
C HIS A 162 4.85 -14.72 -13.63
N ALA A 163 5.13 -14.03 -14.74
CA ALA A 163 5.97 -14.54 -15.84
C ALA A 163 7.09 -13.58 -16.33
N GLY A 164 7.17 -12.34 -15.85
CA GLY A 164 8.14 -11.36 -16.35
C GLY A 164 7.87 -10.88 -17.78
N GLY A 165 6.71 -11.22 -18.35
CA GLY A 165 6.38 -10.96 -19.76
C GLY A 165 6.32 -9.47 -20.08
N LYS A 166 5.87 -8.65 -19.11
CA LYS A 166 5.84 -7.19 -19.24
C LYS A 166 7.26 -6.62 -19.32
N TRP A 167 8.20 -7.17 -18.56
CA TRP A 167 9.60 -6.76 -18.59
C TRP A 167 10.30 -7.12 -19.90
N VAL A 168 10.09 -8.33 -20.42
CA VAL A 168 10.64 -8.75 -21.73
C VAL A 168 10.13 -7.84 -22.85
N LYS A 169 8.84 -7.51 -22.84
CA LYS A 169 8.23 -6.57 -23.81
C LYS A 169 8.84 -5.17 -23.70
N MET A 170 9.03 -4.66 -22.49
CA MET A 170 9.69 -3.37 -22.25
C MET A 170 11.14 -3.36 -22.76
N LYS A 171 11.90 -4.43 -22.52
CA LYS A 171 13.29 -4.54 -23.02
C LYS A 171 13.37 -4.52 -24.54
N ARG A 172 12.53 -5.31 -25.23
CA ARG A 172 12.45 -5.28 -26.69
C ARG A 172 12.09 -3.89 -27.22
N PHE A 173 11.18 -3.19 -26.53
CA PHE A 173 10.81 -1.83 -26.90
C PHE A 173 11.99 -0.86 -26.76
N GLN A 174 12.75 -0.91 -25.66
CA GLN A 174 13.95 -0.08 -25.49
C GLN A 174 15.04 -0.38 -26.52
N GLU A 175 15.26 -1.65 -26.87
CA GLU A 175 16.19 -2.05 -27.93
C GLU A 175 15.75 -1.48 -29.29
N SER A 176 14.46 -1.59 -29.63
CA SER A 176 13.91 -1.02 -30.86
C SER A 176 14.07 0.51 -30.95
N LEU A 177 13.96 1.22 -29.81
CA LEU A 177 14.19 2.66 -29.74
C LEU A 177 15.67 3.01 -29.95
N LYS A 178 16.59 2.27 -29.34
CA LYS A 178 18.04 2.44 -29.55
C LYS A 178 18.42 2.19 -31.00
N GLU A 179 17.84 1.18 -31.64
CA GLU A 179 18.04 0.91 -33.07
C GLU A 179 17.53 2.04 -33.96
N ARG A 180 16.32 2.56 -33.70
CA ARG A 180 15.79 3.75 -34.41
C ARG A 180 16.70 4.96 -34.24
N GLN A 181 17.20 5.20 -33.03
CA GLN A 181 18.10 6.31 -32.74
C GLN A 181 19.45 6.14 -33.47
N LYS A 182 20.02 4.94 -33.49
CA LYS A 182 21.22 4.62 -34.28
C LYS A 182 20.98 4.84 -35.78
N ARG A 183 19.81 4.45 -36.30
CA ARG A 183 19.43 4.64 -37.71
C ARG A 183 19.31 6.13 -38.06
N ASN A 184 18.69 6.94 -37.20
CA ASN A 184 18.59 8.39 -37.40
C ASN A 184 19.94 9.12 -37.24
N LYS A 185 20.86 8.60 -36.42
CA LYS A 185 22.21 9.14 -36.25
C LYS A 185 23.18 8.73 -37.37
N ARG A 186 22.87 7.70 -38.17
CA ARG A 186 23.60 7.47 -39.42
C ARG A 186 23.30 8.67 -40.32
N PRO A 187 24.31 9.44 -40.75
CA PRO A 187 24.08 10.46 -41.75
C PRO A 187 23.39 9.78 -42.94
N SER A 188 22.42 10.45 -43.55
CA SER A 188 22.02 10.17 -44.93
C SER A 188 23.17 10.55 -45.88
N GLY A 189 24.35 9.99 -45.60
CA GLY A 189 25.66 10.36 -46.11
C GLY A 189 26.10 9.37 -47.16
N ARG A 190 25.27 9.21 -48.18
CA ARG A 190 25.73 8.93 -49.55
C ARG A 190 24.97 9.83 -50.52
N ARG A 191 24.92 11.13 -50.22
CA ARG A 191 24.69 12.12 -51.26
C ARG A 191 26.07 12.40 -51.86
N ASN A 192 26.39 11.66 -52.91
CA ASN A 192 27.64 11.81 -53.65
C ASN A 192 27.72 13.26 -54.17
N TRP A 193 28.58 14.08 -53.58
CA TRP A 193 28.87 15.45 -54.03
C TRP A 193 29.66 15.50 -55.35
N ARG A 194 29.88 14.35 -55.99
CA ARG A 194 30.84 14.15 -57.08
C ARG A 194 30.23 14.32 -58.49
N GLN A 195 29.26 15.23 -58.66
CA GLN A 195 28.65 15.54 -59.96
C GLN A 195 28.26 17.03 -60.10
N ARG A 196 29.18 17.96 -59.81
CA ARG A 196 29.00 19.39 -60.18
C ARG A 196 30.27 20.02 -60.75
N TYR A 197 30.86 19.38 -61.76
CA TYR A 197 31.75 20.05 -62.69
C TYR A 197 31.57 19.39 -64.05
N VAL A 198 30.81 20.04 -64.94
CA VAL A 198 31.12 20.30 -66.37
C VAL A 198 29.92 21.10 -66.89
N ILE A 199 30.11 22.39 -67.08
CA ILE A 199 29.39 23.18 -68.10
C ILE A 199 30.48 24.00 -68.76
N GLU A 200 30.97 23.50 -69.90
CA GLU A 200 31.65 24.30 -70.94
C GLU A 200 30.58 24.82 -71.90
#